data_AF-A0A1A8UVB3-F1
#
_entry.id   AF-A0A1A8UVB3-F1
#
_cell.length_a   1.000
_cell.length_b   1.000
_cell.length_c   1.000
_cell.angle_alpha   90.00
_cell.angle_beta   90.00
_cell.angle_gamma   90.00
#
_symmetry.space_group_name_H-M   'P 1'
#
loop_
_entity.id
_entity.type
_entity.pdbx_description
1 polymer ?
#
loop_
_entity_poly.entity_id
_entity_poly.type
_entity_poly.pdbx_seq_one_letter_code
_entity_poly.pdbx_strand_id
1 'polypeptide(L)'
;MSGKVVWVTATFPYLVLLVLLVRGATLPGAWRGVVFYLKPDWEKLLSTTVWIDAAAQIFFSLGPGFGVLLAFASYNPFHNNCYKDALVTSSVNCLTSFLSGFVIFTVLGYMAEMRQQSVDTVAKDAGPSLLFIIYAEAIANMPAATFFAIIFFLMIIMLGLDSTFAGLEGVITAMLDEFPHTLAKRREWFVFGLVCVCYLGALSTLTYGGAFVVKLFEEYATGPAVITVVLLEVIAVSWFYGTNRFCSDVHAMLGFYPGCFWRVCWVAICPCFLLFIIISFLAFPPEVKLFDYNYPPWTTVLGYCIGVSSFICVPAYMVFHLLNAKGTFRQRLLKSITPEPSSDSHRDFIVTNAI
;
A
#
# COMPACT_ATOMS: atom_id res chain seq x y z
N MET A 1 -5.61 17.59 12.51
CA MET A 1 -6.91 16.93 12.84
C MET A 1 -6.86 15.43 12.59
N SER A 2 -6.28 14.97 11.47
CA SER A 2 -6.18 13.54 11.11
C SER A 2 -5.67 12.65 12.26
N GLY A 3 -4.52 12.97 12.88
CA GLY A 3 -3.94 12.13 13.94
C GLY A 3 -4.81 11.91 15.19
N LYS A 4 -5.85 12.71 15.46
CA LYS A 4 -6.79 12.45 16.57
C LYS A 4 -7.88 11.45 16.20
N VAL A 5 -8.31 11.45 14.94
CA VAL A 5 -9.33 10.52 14.42
C VAL A 5 -8.74 9.12 14.31
N VAL A 6 -7.47 9.04 13.88
CA VAL A 6 -6.68 7.79 13.77
C VAL A 6 -6.66 6.97 15.07
N TRP A 7 -6.73 7.61 16.25
CA TRP A 7 -6.82 6.87 17.52
C TRP A 7 -8.03 5.97 17.62
N VAL A 8 -9.16 6.35 17.02
CA VAL A 8 -10.37 5.54 17.02
C VAL A 8 -10.37 4.60 15.82
N THR A 9 -10.14 5.15 14.63
CA THR A 9 -10.23 4.40 13.37
C THR A 9 -9.18 3.29 13.26
N ALA A 10 -7.97 3.49 13.80
CA ALA A 10 -6.90 2.48 13.74
C ALA A 10 -6.97 1.47 14.89
N THR A 11 -7.51 1.83 16.06
CA THR A 11 -7.56 0.91 17.23
C THR A 11 -8.85 0.09 17.26
N PHE A 12 -9.97 0.64 16.80
CA PHE A 12 -11.26 -0.04 16.78
C PHE A 12 -11.24 -1.37 16.00
N PRO A 13 -10.59 -1.49 14.83
CA PRO A 13 -10.47 -2.76 14.13
C PRO A 13 -9.82 -3.86 14.96
N TYR A 14 -8.82 -3.55 15.80
CA TYR A 14 -8.21 -4.56 16.67
C TYR A 14 -9.16 -5.08 17.74
N LEU A 15 -9.98 -4.20 18.31
CA LEU A 15 -11.03 -4.61 19.25
C LEU A 15 -12.05 -5.52 18.57
N VAL A 16 -12.50 -5.17 17.36
CA VAL A 16 -13.44 -5.99 16.60
C VAL A 16 -12.82 -7.32 16.19
N LEU A 17 -11.57 -7.33 15.71
CA LEU A 17 -10.84 -8.56 15.38
C LEU A 17 -10.73 -9.48 16.60
N LEU A 18 -10.46 -8.95 17.80
CA LEU A 18 -10.43 -9.74 19.02
C LEU A 18 -11.81 -10.35 19.36
N VAL A 19 -12.87 -9.55 19.28
CA VAL A 19 -14.25 -10.02 19.54
C VAL A 19 -14.66 -11.10 18.52
N LEU A 20 -14.38 -10.87 17.24
CA LEU A 20 -14.69 -11.84 16.18
C LEU A 20 -13.80 -13.09 16.26
N LEU A 21 -12.56 -12.97 16.73
CA LEU A 21 -11.69 -14.12 16.95
C LEU A 21 -12.22 -15.02 18.07
N VAL A 22 -12.55 -14.43 19.22
CA VAL A 22 -13.14 -15.16 20.35
C VAL A 22 -14.46 -15.80 19.92
N ARG A 23 -15.31 -15.04 19.21
CA ARG A 23 -16.57 -15.57 18.69
C ARG A 23 -16.33 -16.72 17.72
N GLY A 24 -15.49 -16.52 16.72
CA GLY A 24 -15.13 -17.50 15.69
C GLY A 24 -14.58 -18.79 16.28
N ALA A 25 -13.71 -18.68 17.29
CA ALA A 25 -13.16 -19.84 17.99
C ALA A 25 -14.21 -20.67 18.74
N THR A 26 -15.32 -20.08 19.17
CA THR A 26 -16.43 -20.79 19.85
C THR A 26 -17.44 -21.42 18.88
N LEU A 27 -17.33 -21.20 17.58
CA LEU A 27 -18.29 -21.72 16.60
C LEU A 27 -18.05 -23.21 16.32
N PRO A 28 -19.11 -24.00 16.09
CA PRO A 28 -18.97 -25.40 15.71
C PRO A 28 -18.25 -25.51 14.37
N GLY A 29 -17.29 -26.43 14.25
CA GLY A 29 -16.53 -26.64 13.01
C GLY A 29 -15.48 -25.57 12.67
N ALA A 30 -15.27 -24.55 13.51
CA ALA A 30 -14.25 -23.52 13.29
C ALA A 30 -12.84 -24.07 13.08
N TRP A 31 -12.51 -25.19 13.74
CA TRP A 31 -11.23 -25.90 13.59
C TRP A 31 -10.95 -26.33 12.15
N ARG A 32 -11.98 -26.64 11.34
CA ARG A 32 -11.80 -27.06 9.94
C ARG A 32 -11.17 -25.96 9.12
N GLY A 33 -11.58 -24.72 9.36
CA GLY A 33 -11.03 -23.55 8.69
C GLY A 33 -9.61 -23.24 9.17
N VAL A 34 -9.32 -23.37 10.47
CA VAL A 34 -7.95 -23.18 11.00
C VAL A 34 -6.98 -24.23 10.45
N VAL A 35 -7.41 -25.49 10.34
CA VAL A 35 -6.61 -26.54 9.71
C VAL A 35 -6.39 -26.20 8.24
N PHE A 36 -7.41 -25.77 7.50
CA PHE A 36 -7.24 -25.36 6.11
C PHE A 36 -6.28 -24.18 5.95
N TYR A 37 -6.34 -23.20 6.86
CA TYR A 37 -5.48 -22.02 6.85
C TYR A 37 -3.99 -22.34 7.07
N LEU A 38 -3.70 -23.24 8.02
CA LEU A 38 -2.32 -23.50 8.46
C LEU A 38 -1.72 -24.81 7.94
N LYS A 39 -2.50 -25.67 7.28
CA LYS A 39 -2.01 -26.94 6.76
C LYS A 39 -0.93 -26.66 5.70
N PRO A 40 0.34 -27.02 5.97
CA PRO A 40 1.42 -26.72 5.04
C PRO A 40 1.32 -27.64 3.82
N ASP A 41 1.57 -27.06 2.65
CA ASP A 41 1.72 -27.76 1.38
C ASP A 41 3.06 -27.36 0.77
N TRP A 42 4.09 -28.15 1.05
CA TRP A 42 5.47 -27.84 0.70
C TRP A 42 5.73 -27.93 -0.81
N GLU A 43 4.93 -28.70 -1.55
CA GLU A 43 5.05 -28.81 -3.00
C GLU A 43 4.73 -27.48 -3.69
N LYS A 44 3.81 -26.70 -3.11
CA LYS A 44 3.48 -25.35 -3.62
C LYS A 44 4.65 -24.37 -3.53
N LEU A 45 5.57 -24.54 -2.58
CA LEU A 45 6.76 -23.66 -2.48
C LEU A 45 7.72 -23.82 -3.66
N LEU A 46 7.64 -24.92 -4.41
CA LEU A 46 8.40 -25.12 -5.64
C LEU A 46 7.84 -24.30 -6.81
N SER A 47 6.60 -23.80 -6.70
CA SER A 47 6.01 -22.94 -7.73
C SER A 47 6.49 -21.51 -7.58
N THR A 48 7.02 -20.94 -8.68
CA THR A 48 7.39 -19.52 -8.76
C THR A 48 6.20 -18.59 -8.49
N THR A 49 4.98 -19.01 -8.83
CA THR A 49 3.77 -18.19 -8.63
C THR A 49 3.55 -17.84 -7.16
N VAL A 50 3.80 -18.78 -6.24
CA VAL A 50 3.63 -18.55 -4.78
C VAL A 50 4.57 -17.47 -4.28
N TRP A 51 5.79 -17.39 -4.83
CA TRP A 51 6.75 -16.36 -4.47
C TRP A 51 6.40 -15.00 -5.08
N ILE A 52 5.85 -14.97 -6.29
CA ILE A 52 5.34 -13.74 -6.92
C ILE A 52 4.16 -13.18 -6.11
N ASP A 53 3.22 -14.04 -5.73
CA ASP A 53 2.06 -13.66 -4.91
C ASP A 53 2.50 -13.13 -3.53
N ALA A 54 3.44 -13.83 -2.87
CA ALA A 54 3.99 -13.38 -1.59
C ALA A 54 4.71 -12.03 -1.70
N ALA A 55 5.48 -11.84 -2.78
CA ALA A 55 6.21 -10.62 -3.06
C ALA A 55 5.28 -9.42 -3.33
N ALA A 56 4.27 -9.62 -4.17
CA ALA A 56 3.25 -8.60 -4.45
C ALA A 56 2.45 -8.28 -3.18
N GLN A 57 2.03 -9.30 -2.41
CA GLN A 57 1.27 -9.14 -1.18
C GLN A 57 2.02 -8.28 -0.16
N ILE A 58 3.29 -8.56 0.12
CA ILE A 58 4.05 -7.77 1.11
C ILE A 58 4.30 -6.35 0.62
N PHE A 59 4.53 -6.17 -0.68
CA PHE A 59 4.72 -4.85 -1.28
C PHE A 59 3.46 -3.98 -1.15
N PHE A 60 2.31 -4.47 -1.61
CA PHE A 60 1.06 -3.70 -1.53
C PHE A 60 0.51 -3.60 -0.10
N SER A 61 0.82 -4.55 0.78
CA SER A 61 0.41 -4.48 2.18
C SER A 61 1.15 -3.41 2.98
N LEU A 62 2.46 -3.23 2.75
CA LEU A 62 3.23 -2.18 3.43
C LEU A 62 3.12 -0.81 2.74
N GLY A 63 2.85 -0.80 1.43
CA GLY A 63 2.68 0.42 0.63
C GLY A 63 3.90 1.35 0.58
N PRO A 64 5.14 0.87 0.41
CA PRO A 64 6.28 1.75 0.19
C PRO A 64 6.14 2.50 -1.15
N GLY A 65 6.67 3.72 -1.22
CA GLY A 65 6.77 4.51 -2.46
C GLY A 65 5.46 5.08 -3.04
N PHE A 66 4.37 5.05 -2.26
CA PHE A 66 3.15 5.83 -2.54
C PHE A 66 3.27 7.31 -2.13
N GLY A 67 4.42 7.75 -1.60
CA GLY A 67 4.61 9.09 -1.04
C GLY A 67 3.94 9.33 0.33
N VAL A 68 2.99 8.47 0.74
CA VAL A 68 2.28 8.57 2.02
C VAL A 68 3.22 8.46 3.22
N LEU A 69 4.09 7.45 3.23
CA LEU A 69 5.07 7.28 4.32
C LEU A 69 6.08 8.43 4.36
N LEU A 70 6.42 9.00 3.20
CA LEU A 70 7.30 10.16 3.10
C LEU A 70 6.63 11.40 3.71
N ALA A 71 5.36 11.64 3.39
CA ALA A 71 4.57 12.74 3.96
C ALA A 71 4.34 12.57 5.47
N PHE A 72 4.08 11.37 5.95
CA PHE A 72 3.97 11.13 7.40
C PHE A 72 5.30 11.32 8.13
N ALA A 73 6.40 10.83 7.53
CA ALA A 73 7.73 11.00 8.11
C ALA A 73 8.20 12.46 8.10
N SER A 74 7.77 13.29 7.14
CA SER A 74 8.16 14.70 7.08
C SER A 74 7.63 15.55 8.23
N TYR A 75 6.55 15.11 8.89
CA TYR A 75 6.01 15.75 10.09
C TYR A 75 6.69 15.31 11.40
N ASN A 76 7.57 14.32 11.37
CA ASN A 76 8.26 13.84 12.57
C ASN A 76 9.42 14.77 12.98
N PRO A 77 9.75 14.84 14.27
CA PRO A 77 10.99 15.47 14.72
C PRO A 77 12.21 14.83 14.05
N PHE A 78 13.22 15.65 13.72
CA PHE A 78 14.42 15.20 12.99
C PHE A 78 15.17 14.03 13.67
N HIS A 79 15.24 14.04 15.01
CA HIS A 79 15.89 12.99 15.81
C HIS A 79 14.92 11.90 16.31
N ASN A 80 13.72 11.79 15.74
CA ASN A 80 12.81 10.70 16.07
C ASN A 80 13.39 9.37 15.55
N ASN A 81 13.21 8.29 16.32
CA ASN A 81 13.76 6.98 15.97
C ASN A 81 12.91 6.25 14.90
N CYS A 82 13.00 6.72 13.66
CA CYS A 82 12.28 6.16 12.52
C CYS A 82 12.65 4.70 12.22
N TYR A 83 13.84 4.25 12.62
CA TYR A 83 14.27 2.85 12.47
C TYR A 83 13.39 1.91 13.31
N LYS A 84 13.17 2.25 14.58
CA LYS A 84 12.30 1.48 15.46
C LYS A 84 10.85 1.54 14.97
N ASP A 85 10.41 2.73 14.56
CA ASP A 85 9.04 2.92 14.08
C ASP A 85 8.75 2.04 12.86
N ALA A 86 9.66 2.02 11.88
CA ALA A 86 9.53 1.18 10.68
C ALA A 86 9.47 -0.33 10.99
N LEU A 87 10.28 -0.81 11.95
CA LEU A 87 10.25 -2.22 12.36
C LEU A 87 8.95 -2.59 13.07
N VAL A 88 8.47 -1.72 13.98
CA VAL A 88 7.24 -1.96 14.74
C VAL A 88 6.03 -1.90 13.81
N THR A 89 5.93 -0.89 12.94
CA THR A 89 4.80 -0.77 12.02
C THR A 89 4.71 -1.94 11.05
N SER A 90 5.86 -2.36 10.49
CA SER A 90 5.92 -3.53 9.60
C SER A 90 5.53 -4.82 10.32
N SER A 91 6.01 -5.00 11.55
CA SER A 91 5.68 -6.18 12.37
C SER A 91 4.20 -6.22 12.74
N VAL A 92 3.63 -5.08 13.16
CA VAL A 92 2.21 -4.96 13.48
C VAL A 92 1.37 -5.26 12.24
N ASN A 93 1.71 -4.70 11.07
CA ASN A 93 1.01 -5.00 9.82
C ASN A 93 0.94 -6.51 9.54
N CYS A 94 2.08 -7.21 9.57
CA CYS A 94 2.14 -8.65 9.33
C CYS A 94 1.37 -9.46 10.38
N LEU A 95 1.49 -9.10 11.66
CA LEU A 95 0.76 -9.76 12.76
C LEU A 95 -0.75 -9.55 12.63
N THR A 96 -1.19 -8.37 12.22
CA THR A 96 -2.59 -8.06 11.96
C THR A 96 -3.14 -8.88 10.82
N SER A 97 -2.40 -9.04 9.71
CA SER A 97 -2.79 -9.93 8.61
C SER A 97 -2.92 -11.38 9.08
N PHE A 98 -1.97 -11.85 9.91
CA PHE A 98 -2.00 -13.20 10.46
C PHE A 98 -3.21 -13.43 11.40
N LEU A 99 -3.46 -12.49 12.32
CA LEU A 99 -4.64 -12.52 13.21
C LEU A 99 -5.95 -12.49 12.42
N SER A 100 -6.02 -11.63 11.41
CA SER A 100 -7.19 -11.52 10.52
C SER A 100 -7.43 -12.82 9.76
N GLY A 101 -6.37 -13.54 9.38
CA GLY A 101 -6.46 -14.90 8.84
C GLY A 101 -7.25 -15.83 9.74
N PHE A 102 -6.93 -15.90 11.05
CA PHE A 102 -7.72 -16.71 11.98
C PHE A 102 -9.18 -16.26 12.08
N VAL A 103 -9.44 -14.96 12.15
CA VAL A 103 -10.81 -14.42 12.21
C VAL A 103 -11.62 -14.86 10.98
N ILE A 104 -11.07 -14.73 9.78
CA ILE A 104 -11.73 -15.12 8.54
C ILE A 104 -11.91 -16.65 8.47
N PHE A 105 -10.85 -17.41 8.70
CA PHE A 105 -10.89 -18.86 8.51
C PHE A 105 -11.69 -19.60 9.58
N THR A 106 -11.76 -19.11 10.83
CA THR A 106 -12.65 -19.72 11.85
C THR A 106 -14.13 -19.63 11.44
N VAL A 107 -14.55 -18.48 10.89
CA VAL A 107 -15.92 -18.28 10.40
C VAL A 107 -16.18 -19.06 9.10
N LEU A 108 -15.20 -19.15 8.19
CA LEU A 108 -15.30 -20.03 7.01
C LEU A 108 -15.42 -21.51 7.40
N GLY A 109 -14.69 -21.95 8.42
CA GLY A 109 -14.80 -23.30 8.97
C GLY A 109 -16.21 -23.60 9.50
N TYR A 110 -16.79 -22.66 10.25
CA TYR A 110 -18.19 -22.73 10.69
C TYR A 110 -19.17 -22.80 9.51
N MET A 111 -18.96 -21.98 8.49
CA MET A 111 -19.79 -21.96 7.30
C MET A 111 -19.73 -23.29 6.53
N ALA A 112 -18.52 -23.86 6.40
CA ALA A 112 -18.30 -25.16 5.77
C ALA A 112 -18.96 -26.31 6.56
N GLU A 113 -18.95 -26.23 7.89
CA GLU A 113 -19.66 -27.17 8.76
C GLU A 113 -21.19 -27.08 8.57
N MET A 114 -21.73 -25.87 8.58
CA MET A 114 -23.17 -25.65 8.41
C MET A 114 -23.67 -26.10 7.03
N ARG A 115 -22.87 -25.88 5.98
CA ARG A 115 -23.20 -26.30 4.60
C ARG A 115 -22.85 -27.75 4.28
N GLN A 116 -22.18 -28.47 5.18
CA GLN A 116 -21.64 -29.81 4.92
C GLN A 116 -20.77 -29.86 3.65
N GLN A 117 -19.96 -28.81 3.45
CA GLN A 117 -19.05 -28.66 2.30
C GLN A 117 -17.60 -28.54 2.78
N SER A 118 -16.65 -28.59 1.85
CA SER A 118 -15.24 -28.36 2.14
C SER A 118 -14.93 -26.86 2.21
N VAL A 119 -13.92 -26.48 2.99
CA VAL A 119 -13.55 -25.07 3.19
C VAL A 119 -13.07 -24.43 1.88
N ASP A 120 -12.39 -25.18 1.02
CA ASP A 120 -11.96 -24.71 -0.30
C ASP A 120 -13.14 -24.25 -1.16
N THR A 121 -14.29 -24.94 -1.07
CA THR A 121 -15.46 -24.63 -1.89
C THR A 121 -16.18 -23.37 -1.40
N VAL A 122 -16.16 -23.14 -0.09
CA VAL A 122 -16.69 -21.91 0.51
C VAL A 122 -15.74 -20.73 0.29
N ALA A 123 -14.44 -20.96 0.19
CA ALA A 123 -13.42 -19.92 0.01
C ALA A 123 -13.05 -19.62 -1.47
N LYS A 124 -13.81 -20.12 -2.46
CA LYS A 124 -13.51 -19.95 -3.89
C LYS A 124 -13.52 -18.49 -4.35
N ASP A 125 -14.43 -17.70 -3.80
CA ASP A 125 -14.63 -16.31 -4.20
C ASP A 125 -13.67 -15.39 -3.44
N ALA A 126 -12.42 -15.32 -3.90
CA ALA A 126 -11.44 -14.36 -3.38
C ALA A 126 -11.86 -12.91 -3.72
N GLY A 127 -11.52 -11.97 -2.85
CA GLY A 127 -11.84 -10.55 -3.01
C GLY A 127 -13.06 -10.10 -2.19
N PRO A 128 -13.76 -9.02 -2.61
CA PRO A 128 -14.84 -8.42 -1.83
C PRO A 128 -16.00 -9.38 -1.51
N SER A 129 -16.30 -10.31 -2.41
CA SER A 129 -17.37 -11.31 -2.25
C SER A 129 -17.19 -12.17 -0.99
N LEU A 130 -15.95 -12.46 -0.59
CA LEU A 130 -15.66 -13.21 0.63
C LEU A 130 -16.25 -12.53 1.87
N LEU A 131 -16.08 -11.21 1.98
CA LEU A 131 -16.53 -10.42 3.13
C LEU A 131 -18.01 -10.05 3.02
N PHE A 132 -18.47 -9.64 1.84
CA PHE A 132 -19.82 -9.10 1.66
C PHE A 132 -20.90 -10.16 1.43
N ILE A 133 -20.54 -11.38 1.03
CA ILE A 133 -21.49 -12.48 0.80
C ILE A 133 -21.28 -13.56 1.85
N ILE A 134 -20.15 -14.26 1.80
CA ILE A 134 -19.92 -15.47 2.60
C ILE A 134 -19.84 -15.13 4.09
N TYR A 135 -19.06 -14.11 4.46
CA TYR A 135 -18.90 -13.72 5.85
C TYR A 135 -20.20 -13.10 6.42
N ALA A 136 -20.90 -12.29 5.63
CA ALA A 136 -22.19 -11.71 6.00
C ALA A 136 -23.26 -12.80 6.25
N GLU A 137 -23.31 -13.82 5.40
CA GLU A 137 -24.19 -14.98 5.58
C GLU A 137 -23.83 -15.77 6.84
N ALA A 138 -22.54 -16.00 7.08
CA ALA A 138 -22.10 -16.69 8.29
C ALA A 138 -22.53 -15.92 9.56
N ILE A 139 -22.39 -14.59 9.58
CA ILE A 139 -22.84 -13.73 10.69
C ILE A 139 -24.37 -13.85 10.89
N ALA A 140 -25.15 -13.85 9.81
CA ALA A 140 -26.61 -13.90 9.87
C ALA A 140 -27.13 -15.18 10.57
N ASN A 141 -26.35 -16.26 10.54
CA ASN A 141 -26.68 -17.52 11.20
C ASN A 141 -26.22 -17.61 12.67
N MET A 142 -25.55 -16.58 13.19
CA MET A 142 -25.11 -16.55 14.59
C MET A 142 -26.16 -15.93 15.53
N PRO A 143 -26.26 -16.39 16.78
CA PRO A 143 -26.97 -15.64 17.82
C PRO A 143 -26.38 -14.23 17.97
N ALA A 144 -27.25 -13.24 18.17
CA ALA A 144 -26.90 -11.82 18.18
C ALA A 144 -26.29 -11.31 16.85
N ALA A 145 -26.73 -11.85 15.71
CA ALA A 145 -26.27 -11.46 14.36
C ALA A 145 -26.20 -9.94 14.13
N THR A 146 -27.19 -9.17 14.61
CA THR A 146 -27.22 -7.70 14.46
C THR A 146 -25.99 -7.04 15.08
N PHE A 147 -25.55 -7.49 16.26
CA PHE A 147 -24.36 -6.95 16.92
C PHE A 147 -23.11 -7.23 16.09
N PHE A 148 -22.90 -8.48 15.67
CA PHE A 148 -21.74 -8.89 14.88
C PHE A 148 -21.70 -8.21 13.51
N ALA A 149 -22.85 -8.04 12.85
CA ALA A 149 -22.94 -7.34 11.57
C ALA A 149 -22.55 -5.86 11.70
N ILE A 150 -23.07 -5.16 12.73
CA ILE A 150 -22.75 -3.75 12.97
C ILE A 150 -21.24 -3.58 13.18
N ILE A 151 -20.63 -4.35 14.10
CA ILE A 151 -19.20 -4.20 14.38
C ILE A 151 -18.32 -4.60 13.19
N PHE A 152 -18.72 -5.62 12.40
CA PHE A 152 -17.97 -6.09 11.25
C PHE A 152 -17.96 -5.07 10.11
N PHE A 153 -19.13 -4.56 9.70
CA PHE A 153 -19.18 -3.55 8.64
C PHE A 153 -18.60 -2.21 9.11
N LEU A 154 -18.78 -1.84 10.38
CA LEU A 154 -18.12 -0.67 10.94
C LEU A 154 -16.59 -0.83 10.92
N MET A 155 -16.06 -2.02 11.24
CA MET A 155 -14.63 -2.32 11.12
C MET A 155 -14.13 -2.15 9.68
N ILE A 156 -14.84 -2.69 8.68
CA ILE A 156 -14.47 -2.53 7.26
C ILE A 156 -14.42 -1.04 6.87
N ILE A 157 -15.40 -0.25 7.30
CA ILE A 157 -15.42 1.20 7.06
C ILE A 157 -14.20 1.87 7.71
N MET A 158 -13.89 1.56 8.97
CA MET A 158 -12.76 2.15 9.70
C MET A 158 -11.41 1.80 9.05
N LEU A 159 -11.22 0.54 8.62
CA LEU A 159 -10.02 0.09 7.90
C LEU A 159 -9.81 0.86 6.58
N GLY A 160 -10.90 1.13 5.85
CA GLY A 160 -10.86 1.93 4.62
C GLY A 160 -10.63 3.43 4.87
N LEU A 161 -11.20 3.98 5.94
CA LEU A 161 -11.07 5.40 6.29
C LEU A 161 -9.62 5.80 6.58
N ASP A 162 -8.88 5.02 7.37
CA ASP A 162 -7.48 5.34 7.68
C ASP A 162 -6.59 5.33 6.44
N SER A 163 -6.77 4.30 5.60
CA SER A 163 -6.00 4.14 4.37
C SER A 163 -6.27 5.31 3.40
N THR A 164 -7.53 5.72 3.28
CA THR A 164 -7.91 6.86 2.42
C THR A 164 -7.43 8.20 2.96
N PHE A 165 -7.47 8.42 4.28
CA PHE A 165 -6.90 9.61 4.90
C PHE A 165 -5.38 9.69 4.66
N ALA A 166 -4.68 8.57 4.77
CA ALA A 166 -3.25 8.51 4.52
C ALA A 166 -2.91 8.83 3.06
N GLY A 167 -3.63 8.21 2.11
CA GLY A 167 -3.48 8.48 0.68
C GLY A 167 -3.72 9.95 0.31
N LEU A 168 -4.82 10.53 0.79
CA LEU A 168 -5.14 11.94 0.56
C LEU A 168 -4.12 12.88 1.20
N GLU A 169 -3.69 12.62 2.45
CA GLU A 169 -2.69 13.44 3.13
C GLU A 169 -1.37 13.43 2.36
N GLY A 170 -0.93 12.30 1.81
CA GLY A 170 0.26 12.23 0.96
C GLY A 170 0.22 13.18 -0.24
N VAL A 171 -0.90 13.20 -0.97
CA VAL A 171 -1.10 14.10 -2.12
C VAL A 171 -1.20 15.56 -1.67
N ILE A 172 -1.90 15.81 -0.55
CA ILE A 172 -2.06 17.16 -0.01
C ILE A 172 -0.70 17.73 0.41
N THR A 173 0.10 16.98 1.17
CA THR A 173 1.43 17.40 1.60
C THR A 173 2.33 17.70 0.39
N ALA A 174 2.40 16.79 -0.59
CA ALA A 174 3.20 17.00 -1.79
C ALA A 174 2.82 18.29 -2.55
N MET A 175 1.52 18.56 -2.73
CA MET A 175 1.05 19.76 -3.43
C MET A 175 1.26 21.05 -2.63
N LEU A 176 1.15 20.98 -1.30
CA LEU A 176 1.38 22.14 -0.43
C LEU A 176 2.87 22.51 -0.35
N ASP A 177 3.76 21.51 -0.39
CA ASP A 177 5.21 21.71 -0.36
C ASP A 177 5.75 22.23 -1.70
N GLU A 178 5.18 21.79 -2.83
CA GLU A 178 5.56 22.27 -4.17
C GLU A 178 5.07 23.70 -4.45
N PHE A 179 3.87 24.06 -3.96
CA PHE A 179 3.26 25.38 -4.20
C PHE A 179 2.93 26.13 -2.90
N PRO A 180 3.93 26.48 -2.06
CA PRO A 180 3.70 27.00 -0.72
C PRO A 180 3.07 28.40 -0.73
N HIS A 181 3.42 29.24 -1.71
CA HIS A 181 2.92 30.62 -1.76
C HIS A 181 1.43 30.74 -2.14
N THR A 182 0.90 29.79 -2.89
CA THR A 182 -0.47 29.83 -3.43
C THR A 182 -1.42 28.88 -2.69
N LEU A 183 -1.02 27.63 -2.42
CA LEU A 183 -1.89 26.61 -1.86
C LEU A 183 -1.86 26.54 -0.33
N ALA A 184 -0.72 26.82 0.32
CA ALA A 184 -0.61 26.70 1.79
C ALA A 184 -1.56 27.63 2.55
N LYS A 185 -1.80 28.84 2.03
CA LYS A 185 -2.74 29.81 2.64
C LYS A 185 -4.20 29.38 2.52
N ARG A 186 -4.54 28.45 1.63
CA ARG A 186 -5.91 28.03 1.31
C ARG A 186 -6.06 26.51 1.33
N ARG A 187 -5.39 25.84 2.28
CA ARG A 187 -5.41 24.38 2.42
C ARG A 187 -6.83 23.81 2.40
N GLU A 188 -7.77 24.37 3.16
CA GLU A 188 -9.14 23.86 3.24
C GLU A 188 -9.86 23.87 1.89
N TRP A 189 -9.70 24.93 1.09
CA TRP A 189 -10.26 25.02 -0.26
C TRP A 189 -9.62 24.04 -1.22
N PHE A 190 -8.31 23.83 -1.11
CA PHE A 190 -7.61 22.81 -1.91
C PHE A 190 -8.12 21.40 -1.57
N VAL A 191 -8.24 21.07 -0.29
CA VAL A 191 -8.76 19.78 0.18
C VAL A 191 -10.21 19.58 -0.30
N PHE A 192 -11.06 20.60 -0.19
CA PHE A 192 -12.42 20.53 -0.72
C PHE A 192 -12.44 20.23 -2.23
N GLY A 193 -11.62 20.95 -3.01
CA GLY A 193 -11.48 20.71 -4.44
C GLY A 193 -11.01 19.29 -4.78
N LEU A 194 -10.01 18.79 -4.05
CA LEU A 194 -9.49 17.42 -4.21
C LEU A 194 -10.57 16.37 -3.91
N VAL A 195 -11.32 16.52 -2.82
CA VAL A 195 -12.44 15.63 -2.47
C VAL A 195 -13.53 15.66 -3.54
N CYS A 196 -13.85 16.84 -4.08
CA CYS A 196 -14.79 16.94 -5.21
C CYS A 196 -14.29 16.20 -6.46
N VAL A 197 -13.00 16.30 -6.79
CA VAL A 197 -12.40 15.55 -7.92
C VAL A 197 -12.47 14.05 -7.67
N CYS A 198 -12.12 13.57 -6.47
CA CYS A 198 -12.23 12.17 -6.10
C CYS A 198 -13.68 11.67 -6.19
N TYR A 199 -14.65 12.46 -5.72
CA TYR A 199 -16.07 12.13 -5.79
C TYR A 199 -16.56 12.01 -7.25
N LEU A 200 -16.21 12.98 -8.09
CA LEU A 200 -16.57 12.95 -9.52
C LEU A 200 -15.93 11.76 -10.25
N GLY A 201 -14.67 11.42 -9.94
CA GLY A 201 -14.02 10.22 -10.48
C GLY A 201 -14.69 8.93 -10.01
N ALA A 202 -15.09 8.87 -8.74
CA ALA A 202 -15.78 7.72 -8.17
C ALA A 202 -17.19 7.50 -8.72
N LEU A 203 -17.85 8.48 -9.35
CA LEU A 203 -19.17 8.30 -9.97
C LEU A 203 -19.23 7.13 -10.94
N SER A 204 -18.14 6.86 -11.68
CA SER A 204 -18.03 5.70 -12.59
C SER A 204 -18.20 4.36 -11.86
N THR A 205 -17.69 4.28 -10.62
CA THR A 205 -17.76 3.11 -9.74
C THR A 205 -19.08 2.97 -8.98
N LEU A 206 -19.93 4.00 -8.98
CA LEU A 206 -21.24 4.01 -8.32
C LEU A 206 -22.40 3.58 -9.24
N THR A 207 -22.09 3.18 -10.47
CA THR A 207 -23.07 2.66 -11.44
C THR A 207 -23.45 1.21 -11.15
N TYR A 208 -24.50 0.68 -11.80
CA TYR A 208 -24.89 -0.73 -11.68
C TYR A 208 -23.76 -1.70 -12.08
N GLY A 209 -22.90 -1.31 -13.02
CA GLY A 209 -21.69 -2.04 -13.43
C GLY A 209 -20.44 -1.66 -12.66
N GLY A 210 -20.56 -0.88 -11.58
CA GLY A 210 -19.44 -0.27 -10.86
C GLY A 210 -18.41 -1.27 -10.34
N ALA A 211 -18.85 -2.46 -9.91
CA ALA A 211 -17.96 -3.54 -9.49
C ALA A 211 -16.95 -3.95 -10.58
N PHE A 212 -17.37 -3.93 -11.85
CA PHE A 212 -16.49 -4.25 -12.97
C PHE A 212 -15.43 -3.16 -13.17
N VAL A 213 -15.81 -1.90 -12.97
CA VAL A 213 -14.91 -0.74 -13.06
C VAL A 213 -13.90 -0.77 -11.91
N VAL A 214 -14.35 -1.08 -10.69
CA VAL A 214 -13.47 -1.24 -9.52
C VAL A 214 -12.42 -2.31 -9.78
N LYS A 215 -12.83 -3.50 -10.25
CA LYS A 215 -11.88 -4.59 -10.52
C LYS A 215 -10.89 -4.24 -11.64
N LEU A 216 -11.31 -3.47 -12.66
CA LEU A 216 -10.41 -2.98 -13.71
C LEU A 216 -9.35 -2.03 -13.13
N PHE A 217 -9.75 -1.08 -12.28
CA PHE A 217 -8.82 -0.15 -11.65
C PHE A 217 -7.88 -0.84 -10.64
N GLU A 218 -8.41 -1.76 -9.84
CA GLU A 218 -7.64 -2.54 -8.88
C GLU A 218 -6.48 -3.27 -9.59
N GLU A 219 -6.78 -3.98 -10.67
CA GLU A 219 -5.79 -4.81 -11.37
C GLU A 219 -4.78 -3.99 -12.20
N TYR A 220 -5.26 -3.00 -12.97
CA TYR A 220 -4.42 -2.32 -13.97
C TYR A 220 -3.89 -0.94 -13.54
N ALA A 221 -4.62 -0.19 -12.71
CA ALA A 221 -4.22 1.19 -12.42
C ALA A 221 -3.10 1.27 -11.38
N THR A 222 -3.05 0.33 -10.44
CA THR A 222 -2.12 0.39 -9.30
C THR A 222 -0.90 -0.51 -9.51
N GLY A 223 -1.09 -1.76 -9.89
CA GLY A 223 -0.08 -2.81 -9.88
C GLY A 223 1.27 -2.44 -10.51
N PRO A 224 1.39 -2.52 -11.85
CA PRO A 224 2.67 -2.31 -12.53
C PRO A 224 3.17 -0.86 -12.44
N ALA A 225 2.27 0.12 -12.37
CA ALA A 225 2.61 1.53 -12.31
C ALA A 225 3.35 1.89 -11.02
N VAL A 226 2.80 1.51 -9.86
CA VAL A 226 3.41 1.81 -8.56
C VAL A 226 4.74 1.09 -8.42
N ILE A 227 4.81 -0.20 -8.72
CA ILE A 227 6.06 -0.97 -8.57
C ILE A 227 7.19 -0.36 -9.42
N THR A 228 6.87 0.11 -10.62
CA THR A 228 7.84 0.78 -11.49
C THR A 228 8.32 2.11 -10.91
N VAL A 229 7.41 2.93 -10.35
CA VAL A 229 7.78 4.17 -9.66
C VAL A 229 8.69 3.89 -8.47
N VAL A 230 8.37 2.91 -7.64
CA VAL A 230 9.20 2.53 -6.48
C VAL A 230 10.56 1.99 -6.91
N LEU A 231 10.64 1.23 -8.00
CA LEU A 231 11.93 0.81 -8.57
C LEU A 231 12.80 2.02 -8.93
N LEU A 232 12.22 3.02 -9.58
CA LEU A 232 12.93 4.25 -9.92
C LEU A 232 13.34 5.04 -8.68
N GLU A 233 12.49 5.12 -7.65
CA GLU A 233 12.83 5.75 -6.37
C GLU A 233 14.02 5.06 -5.68
N VAL A 234 14.00 3.73 -5.60
CA VAL A 234 15.08 2.96 -4.98
C VAL A 234 16.39 3.14 -5.75
N ILE A 235 16.34 3.14 -7.08
CA ILE A 235 17.51 3.43 -7.93
C ILE A 235 18.00 4.87 -7.71
N ALA A 236 17.09 5.84 -7.66
CA ALA A 236 17.43 7.24 -7.44
C ALA A 236 18.12 7.45 -6.08
N VAL A 237 17.61 6.87 -5.01
CA VAL A 237 18.20 6.99 -3.66
C VAL A 237 19.49 6.17 -3.52
N SER A 238 19.48 4.91 -3.95
CA SER A 238 20.58 3.98 -3.66
C SER A 238 21.79 4.19 -4.56
N TRP A 239 21.57 4.47 -5.86
CA TRP A 239 22.61 4.56 -6.89
C TRP A 239 22.95 5.99 -7.28
N PHE A 240 21.95 6.87 -7.50
CA PHE A 240 22.21 8.25 -7.93
C PHE A 240 22.57 9.17 -6.76
N TYR A 241 21.71 9.25 -5.73
CA TYR A 241 22.00 10.00 -4.51
C TYR A 241 23.17 9.36 -3.75
N GLY A 242 23.19 8.03 -3.72
CA GLY A 242 24.30 7.23 -3.24
C GLY A 242 24.11 6.76 -1.80
N THR A 243 24.22 5.45 -1.61
CA THR A 243 23.99 4.80 -0.31
C THR A 243 24.89 5.33 0.81
N ASN A 244 26.11 5.78 0.51
CA ASN A 244 27.02 6.36 1.51
C ASN A 244 26.50 7.69 2.06
N ARG A 245 25.91 8.54 1.21
CA ARG A 245 25.30 9.81 1.65
C ARG A 245 24.07 9.53 2.48
N PHE A 246 23.18 8.67 1.99
CA PHE A 246 21.99 8.26 2.73
C PHE A 246 22.32 7.66 4.10
N CYS A 247 23.37 6.83 4.20
CA CYS A 247 23.82 6.31 5.49
C CYS A 247 24.36 7.41 6.42
N SER A 248 24.98 8.46 5.88
CA SER A 248 25.43 9.63 6.64
C SER A 248 24.25 10.45 7.15
N ASP A 249 23.20 10.62 6.35
CA ASP A 249 21.99 11.33 6.76
C ASP A 249 21.26 10.57 7.87
N VAL A 250 21.12 9.25 7.73
CA VAL A 250 20.55 8.42 8.79
C VAL A 250 21.39 8.47 10.06
N HIS A 251 22.72 8.53 9.95
CA HIS A 251 23.59 8.73 11.11
C HIS A 251 23.38 10.09 11.77
N ALA A 252 23.20 11.16 10.98
CA ALA A 252 22.89 12.49 11.51
C ALA A 252 21.52 12.54 12.22
N MET A 253 20.54 11.78 11.74
CA MET A 253 19.21 11.68 12.35
C MET A 253 19.21 10.84 13.64
N LEU A 254 19.77 9.63 13.59
CA LEU A 254 19.63 8.61 14.64
C LEU A 254 20.86 8.44 15.54
N GLY A 255 22.01 9.02 15.18
CA GLY A 255 23.27 8.86 15.90
C GLY A 255 24.03 7.55 15.62
N PHE A 256 23.52 6.68 14.73
CA PHE A 256 24.19 5.43 14.34
C PHE A 256 24.07 5.15 12.84
N TYR A 257 25.06 4.46 12.27
CA TYR A 257 25.02 4.07 10.86
C TYR A 257 24.14 2.84 10.63
N PRO A 258 23.36 2.80 9.54
CA PRO A 258 22.67 1.59 9.11
C PRO A 258 23.67 0.45 8.87
N GLY A 259 23.34 -0.74 9.37
CA GLY A 259 24.15 -1.94 9.21
C GLY A 259 24.28 -2.41 7.75
N CYS A 260 25.23 -3.31 7.50
CA CYS A 260 25.53 -3.82 6.16
C CYS A 260 24.31 -4.47 5.47
N PHE A 261 23.46 -5.16 6.26
CA PHE A 261 22.21 -5.76 5.78
C PHE A 261 21.35 -4.75 5.02
N TRP A 262 21.08 -3.58 5.60
CA TRP A 262 20.26 -2.54 4.98
C TRP A 262 20.88 -1.99 3.70
N ARG A 263 22.20 -1.82 3.69
CA ARG A 263 22.93 -1.34 2.50
C ARG A 263 22.83 -2.33 1.34
N VAL A 264 22.99 -3.63 1.60
CA VAL A 264 22.82 -4.68 0.59
C VAL A 264 21.38 -4.76 0.12
N CYS A 265 20.42 -4.61 1.04
CA CYS A 265 18.99 -4.57 0.70
C CYS A 265 18.68 -3.44 -0.28
N TRP A 266 19.09 -2.20 0.02
CA TRP A 266 18.78 -1.04 -0.82
C TRP A 266 19.50 -1.08 -2.17
N VAL A 267 20.78 -1.46 -2.20
CA VAL A 267 21.58 -1.42 -3.43
C VAL A 267 21.25 -2.54 -4.40
N ALA A 268 20.95 -3.75 -3.90
CA ALA A 268 20.83 -4.95 -4.74
C ALA A 268 19.49 -5.67 -4.57
N ILE A 269 19.12 -6.06 -3.34
CA ILE A 269 17.97 -6.95 -3.13
C ILE A 269 16.66 -6.27 -3.54
N CYS A 270 16.43 -5.01 -3.11
CA CYS A 270 15.20 -4.27 -3.43
C CYS A 270 15.04 -4.02 -4.94
N PRO A 271 16.05 -3.49 -5.68
CA PRO A 271 15.95 -3.37 -7.13
C PRO A 271 15.69 -4.71 -7.84
N CYS A 272 16.41 -5.77 -7.47
CA CYS A 272 16.20 -7.09 -8.07
C CYS A 272 14.81 -7.67 -7.76
N PHE A 273 14.33 -7.48 -6.53
CA PHE A 273 13.00 -7.90 -6.09
C PHE A 273 11.89 -7.20 -6.86
N LEU A 274 11.95 -5.86 -6.96
CA LEU A 274 10.97 -5.08 -7.71
C LEU A 274 11.01 -5.38 -9.21
N LEU A 275 12.21 -5.53 -9.78
CA LEU A 275 12.39 -5.90 -11.19
C LEU A 275 11.82 -7.30 -11.47
N PHE A 276 12.02 -8.26 -10.57
CA PHE A 276 11.43 -9.59 -10.68
C PHE A 276 9.90 -9.53 -10.73
N ILE A 277 9.26 -8.78 -9.83
CA ILE A 277 7.80 -8.62 -9.82
C ILE A 277 7.31 -7.97 -11.13
N ILE A 278 7.97 -6.92 -11.62
CA ILE A 278 7.58 -6.25 -12.88
C ILE A 278 7.66 -7.23 -14.06
N ILE A 279 8.77 -7.97 -14.18
CA ILE A 279 8.95 -8.95 -15.26
C ILE A 279 7.86 -10.02 -15.18
N SER A 280 7.54 -10.52 -13.98
CA SER A 280 6.48 -11.50 -13.77
C SER A 280 5.10 -10.97 -14.19
N PHE A 281 4.73 -9.75 -13.81
CA PHE A 281 3.46 -9.13 -14.21
C PHE A 281 3.36 -8.94 -15.73
N LEU A 282 4.46 -8.54 -16.39
CA LEU A 282 4.49 -8.34 -17.84
C LEU A 282 4.50 -9.67 -18.62
N ALA A 283 5.15 -10.71 -18.09
CA ALA A 283 5.22 -12.02 -18.72
C ALA A 283 3.91 -12.82 -18.61
N PHE A 284 3.20 -12.67 -17.48
CA PHE A 284 1.97 -13.40 -17.19
C PHE A 284 0.84 -12.41 -16.82
N PRO A 285 0.30 -11.67 -17.80
CA PRO A 285 -0.80 -10.75 -17.54
C PRO A 285 -2.03 -11.54 -17.07
N PRO A 286 -2.66 -11.15 -15.94
CA PRO A 286 -3.81 -11.86 -15.42
C PRO A 286 -5.02 -11.70 -16.35
N GLU A 287 -5.73 -12.79 -16.59
CA GLU A 287 -7.06 -12.71 -17.20
C GLU A 287 -8.02 -12.09 -16.19
N VAL A 288 -8.48 -10.87 -16.47
CA VAL A 288 -9.43 -10.21 -15.58
C VAL A 288 -10.80 -10.83 -15.78
N LYS A 289 -11.28 -11.48 -14.72
CA LYS A 289 -12.61 -12.06 -14.64
C LYS A 289 -13.26 -11.62 -13.34
N LEU A 290 -14.54 -11.28 -13.40
CA LEU A 290 -15.35 -11.01 -12.22
C LEU A 290 -16.69 -11.72 -12.36
N PHE A 291 -17.05 -12.55 -11.37
CA PHE A 291 -18.16 -13.48 -11.47
C PHE A 291 -18.02 -14.38 -12.71
N ASP A 292 -19.07 -14.48 -13.54
CA ASP A 292 -19.07 -15.19 -14.82
C ASP A 292 -18.81 -14.28 -16.03
N TYR A 293 -18.38 -13.03 -15.78
CA TYR A 293 -18.10 -12.08 -16.84
C TYR A 293 -16.61 -12.06 -17.21
N ASN A 294 -16.33 -12.42 -18.46
CA ASN A 294 -15.00 -12.28 -19.05
C ASN A 294 -14.86 -10.90 -19.69
N TYR A 295 -13.80 -10.19 -19.31
CA TYR A 295 -13.56 -8.84 -19.79
C TYR A 295 -13.18 -8.87 -21.28
N PRO A 296 -13.80 -8.02 -22.13
CA PRO A 296 -13.44 -7.92 -23.53
C PRO A 296 -11.98 -7.46 -23.73
N PRO A 297 -11.28 -7.85 -24.80
CA PRO A 297 -9.87 -7.50 -25.01
C PRO A 297 -9.55 -6.00 -25.02
N TRP A 298 -10.51 -5.15 -25.43
CA TRP A 298 -10.32 -3.70 -25.42
C TRP A 298 -10.16 -3.12 -24.00
N THR A 299 -10.71 -3.80 -22.98
CA THR A 299 -10.58 -3.38 -21.57
C THR A 299 -9.16 -3.55 -21.05
N THR A 300 -8.44 -4.58 -21.52
CA THR A 300 -7.01 -4.75 -21.23
C THR A 300 -6.20 -3.58 -21.79
N VAL A 301 -6.47 -3.18 -23.04
CA VAL A 301 -5.82 -2.01 -23.67
C VAL A 301 -6.11 -0.74 -22.86
N LEU A 302 -7.37 -0.54 -22.47
CA LEU A 302 -7.75 0.59 -21.61
C LEU A 302 -7.03 0.54 -20.25
N GLY A 303 -6.94 -0.62 -19.63
CA GLY A 303 -6.22 -0.84 -18.37
C GLY A 303 -4.75 -0.44 -18.48
N TYR A 304 -4.05 -0.90 -19.52
CA TYR A 304 -2.67 -0.48 -19.78
C TYR A 304 -2.54 1.02 -20.02
N CYS A 305 -3.47 1.65 -20.75
CA CYS A 305 -3.48 3.10 -20.92
C CYS A 305 -3.60 3.83 -19.57
N ILE A 306 -4.46 3.34 -18.66
CA ILE A 306 -4.61 3.90 -17.31
C ILE A 306 -3.30 3.72 -16.52
N GLY A 307 -2.73 2.52 -16.47
CA GLY A 307 -1.48 2.28 -15.74
C GLY A 307 -0.28 3.07 -16.28
N VAL A 308 -0.18 3.25 -17.60
CA VAL A 308 0.89 4.05 -18.22
C VAL A 308 0.67 5.54 -18.02
N SER A 309 -0.58 6.01 -17.87
CA SER A 309 -0.90 7.43 -17.71
C SER A 309 -0.27 8.09 -16.48
N SER A 310 -0.09 7.36 -15.38
CA SER A 310 0.62 7.84 -14.20
C SER A 310 2.13 7.77 -14.37
N PHE A 311 2.62 6.69 -15.00
CA PHE A 311 4.05 6.48 -15.19
C PHE A 311 4.68 7.48 -16.16
N ILE A 312 4.00 7.84 -17.25
CA ILE A 312 4.53 8.70 -18.31
C ILE A 312 4.95 10.10 -17.82
N CYS A 313 4.40 10.55 -16.69
CA CYS A 313 4.78 11.81 -16.06
C CYS A 313 6.28 11.86 -15.69
N VAL A 314 6.88 10.74 -15.28
CA VAL A 314 8.29 10.67 -14.90
C VAL A 314 9.22 10.94 -16.10
N PRO A 315 9.19 10.15 -17.19
CA PRO A 315 10.03 10.43 -18.36
C PRO A 315 9.66 11.75 -19.03
N ALA A 316 8.38 12.16 -19.04
CA ALA A 316 7.97 13.45 -19.59
C ALA A 316 8.63 14.62 -18.83
N TYR A 317 8.67 14.57 -17.50
CA TYR A 317 9.34 15.58 -16.68
C TYR A 317 10.86 15.55 -16.88
N MET A 318 11.48 14.37 -16.98
CA MET A 318 12.91 14.26 -17.29
C MET A 318 13.26 14.94 -18.62
N VAL A 319 12.47 14.72 -19.67
CA VAL A 319 12.66 15.36 -20.98
C VAL A 319 12.45 16.87 -20.88
N PHE A 320 11.37 17.31 -20.24
CA PHE A 320 11.07 18.73 -20.03
C PHE A 320 12.22 19.46 -19.30
N HIS A 321 12.73 18.89 -18.21
CA HIS A 321 13.83 19.46 -17.45
C HIS A 321 15.13 19.54 -18.27
N LEU A 322 15.46 18.48 -19.01
CA LEU A 322 16.65 18.46 -19.88
C LEU A 322 16.58 19.45 -21.05
N LEU A 323 15.39 19.72 -21.58
CA LEU A 323 15.19 20.70 -22.65
C LEU A 323 15.37 22.14 -22.15
N ASN A 324 14.89 22.44 -20.93
CA ASN A 324 14.97 23.78 -20.33
C ASN A 324 16.32 24.10 -19.69
N ALA A 325 17.09 23.08 -19.29
CA ALA A 325 18.41 23.28 -18.71
C ALA A 325 19.39 23.90 -19.72
N LYS A 326 20.08 24.98 -19.33
CA LYS A 326 21.11 25.63 -20.15
C LYS A 326 22.42 24.83 -20.11
N GLY A 327 23.13 24.76 -21.25
CA GLY A 327 24.46 24.13 -21.36
C GLY A 327 24.52 22.98 -22.35
N THR A 328 25.65 22.26 -22.36
CA THR A 328 25.85 21.03 -23.15
C THR A 328 25.12 19.84 -22.52
N PHE A 329 24.82 18.78 -23.30
CA PHE A 329 24.11 17.59 -22.80
C PHE A 329 24.74 17.00 -21.54
N ARG A 330 26.08 16.87 -21.51
CA ARG A 330 26.81 16.36 -20.33
C ARG A 330 26.67 17.26 -19.11
N GLN A 331 26.73 18.58 -19.29
CA GLN A 331 26.53 19.54 -18.20
C GLN A 331 25.09 19.53 -17.69
N ARG A 332 24.09 19.43 -18.57
CA ARG A 332 22.67 19.34 -18.20
C ARG A 332 22.40 18.09 -17.37
N LEU A 333 22.95 16.94 -17.79
CA LEU A 333 22.79 15.68 -17.07
C LEU A 333 23.45 15.75 -15.69
N LEU A 334 24.71 16.18 -15.63
CA LEU A 334 25.44 16.32 -14.36
C LEU A 334 24.75 17.27 -13.39
N LYS A 335 24.24 18.40 -13.89
CA LYS A 335 23.48 19.35 -13.06
C LYS A 335 22.15 18.75 -12.57
N SER A 336 21.48 17.94 -13.39
CA SER A 336 20.19 17.33 -13.03
C SER A 336 20.31 16.21 -12.00
N ILE A 337 21.45 15.51 -11.94
CA ILE A 337 21.70 14.46 -10.93
C ILE A 337 22.30 15.01 -9.63
N THR A 338 22.79 16.25 -9.64
CA THR A 338 23.42 16.84 -8.46
C THR A 338 22.32 17.41 -7.56
N PRO A 339 22.19 16.96 -6.30
CA PRO A 339 21.20 17.50 -5.39
C PRO A 339 21.48 18.99 -5.14
N GLU A 340 20.42 19.77 -4.94
CA GLU A 340 20.61 21.17 -4.53
C GLU A 340 21.34 21.21 -3.18
N PRO A 341 22.42 21.98 -3.05
CA PRO A 341 23.04 22.19 -1.76
C PRO A 341 22.00 22.87 -0.86
N SER A 342 21.79 22.33 0.34
CA SER A 342 20.93 22.93 1.36
C SER A 342 21.30 24.40 1.51
N SER A 343 20.45 25.29 1.03
CA SER A 343 20.66 26.72 1.10
C SER A 343 20.73 27.15 2.57
N ASP A 344 21.61 28.13 2.83
CA ASP A 344 22.04 28.66 4.12
C ASP A 344 20.92 29.36 4.95
N SER A 345 19.80 28.68 5.22
CA SER A 345 18.74 29.20 6.12
C SER A 345 18.07 28.16 7.02
N HIS A 346 18.50 26.89 7.00
CA HIS A 346 18.10 25.86 7.99
C HIS A 346 19.30 25.35 8.83
N ARG A 347 20.31 26.22 9.01
CA ARG A 347 21.54 25.94 9.76
C ARG A 347 21.44 26.11 11.29
N ASP A 348 20.24 26.22 11.86
CA ASP A 348 20.08 26.39 13.32
C ASP A 348 20.07 25.08 14.14
N PHE A 349 20.33 23.91 13.53
CA PHE A 349 20.48 22.65 14.29
C PHE A 349 21.70 21.80 13.97
N ILE A 350 22.64 22.28 13.15
CA ILE A 350 23.95 21.62 13.03
C ILE A 350 24.90 22.36 13.97
N VAL A 351 24.97 21.83 15.19
CA VAL A 351 25.86 22.26 16.27
C VAL A 351 27.25 22.53 15.72
N THR A 352 27.60 23.80 15.87
CA THR A 352 28.90 24.42 15.67
C THR A 352 29.93 23.78 16.60
N ASN A 353 31.18 23.79 16.14
CA ASN A 353 32.44 23.55 16.87
C ASN A 353 33.00 22.11 16.79
N ALA A 354 33.64 21.83 15.65
CA ALA A 354 34.96 21.20 15.69
C ALA A 354 36.01 22.32 15.66
N ILE A 355 36.48 22.69 16.86
CA ILE A 355 37.91 22.92 17.11
C ILE A 355 38.40 21.67 17.82
#